data_AF-A0A4S8KRN8-F1
#
_entry.id   AF-A0A4S8KRN8-F1
#
_cell.length_a   1.000
_cell.length_b   1.000
_cell.length_c   1.000
_cell.angle_alpha   90.00
_cell.angle_beta   90.00
_cell.angle_gamma   90.00
#
_symmetry.space_group_name_H-M   'P 1'
#
loop_
_entity.id
_entity.type
_entity.pdbx_description
1 polymer ?
#
loop_
_entity_poly.entity_id
_entity_poly.type
_entity_poly.pdbx_seq_one_letter_code
_entity_poly.pdbx_strand_id
1 'polypeptide(L)'
;TPCPILDSENRVAAFLAGQPRDESWDALVEEAALKVEEARGKILFTEKQLHHGRGDFPALSMGFAHGGGRKKPGNVYHTSTAVLTVITTLLALHCFQRIAGFANGKRTFSAC
;
A
#
# COMPACT_ATOMS: atom_id res chain seq x y z
N THR A 1 4.45 17.81 -6.37
CA THR A 1 4.96 17.69 -7.75
C THR A 1 5.60 16.34 -7.93
N PRO A 2 5.32 15.59 -9.01
CA PRO A 2 5.99 14.33 -9.24
C PRO A 2 7.45 14.54 -9.67
N CYS A 3 8.35 13.67 -9.22
CA CYS A 3 9.79 13.79 -9.46
C CYS A 3 10.37 12.42 -9.90
N PRO A 4 10.80 12.27 -11.17
CA PRO A 4 11.47 11.06 -11.62
C PRO A 4 12.91 11.02 -11.08
N ILE A 5 13.36 9.81 -10.74
CA ILE A 5 14.75 9.52 -10.42
C ILE A 5 15.33 8.77 -11.62
N LEU A 6 16.39 9.34 -12.20
CA LEU A 6 17.02 8.81 -13.40
C LEU A 6 18.23 7.94 -13.05
N ASP A 7 18.48 6.91 -13.85
CA ASP A 7 19.75 6.19 -13.85
C ASP A 7 20.82 6.93 -14.68
N SER A 8 22.02 6.35 -14.77
CA SER A 8 23.14 6.90 -15.54
C SER A 8 22.90 7.00 -17.05
N GLU A 9 21.83 6.36 -17.56
CA GLU A 9 21.44 6.38 -18.97
C GLU A 9 20.19 7.26 -19.21
N ASN A 10 19.81 8.10 -18.24
CA ASN A 10 18.60 8.94 -18.27
C ASN A 10 17.28 8.14 -18.36
N ARG A 11 17.26 6.88 -17.95
CA ARG A 11 16.03 6.09 -17.83
C ARG A 11 15.41 6.32 -16.47
N VAL A 12 14.09 6.35 -16.40
CA VAL A 12 13.36 6.46 -15.12
C VAL A 12 13.55 5.16 -14.32
N ALA A 13 14.36 5.24 -13.27
CA ALA A 13 14.62 4.13 -12.36
C ALA A 13 13.61 4.09 -11.19
N ALA A 14 13.14 5.25 -10.75
CA ALA A 14 12.11 5.38 -9.73
C ALA A 14 11.31 6.68 -9.90
N PHE A 15 10.18 6.78 -9.19
CA PHE A 15 9.26 7.90 -9.36
C PHE A 15 8.62 8.30 -8.03
N LEU A 16 8.88 9.54 -7.59
CA LEU A 16 8.19 10.15 -6.46
C LEU A 16 6.86 10.71 -6.98
N ALA A 17 5.76 10.02 -6.72
CA ALA A 17 4.47 10.33 -7.34
C ALA A 17 3.85 11.67 -6.92
N GLY A 18 4.25 12.21 -5.77
CA GLY A 18 3.58 13.36 -5.16
C GLY A 18 2.16 12.99 -4.70
N GLN A 19 1.25 13.97 -4.81
CA GLN A 19 -0.16 13.86 -4.42
C GLN A 19 -1.08 14.42 -5.51
N PRO A 20 -2.37 14.05 -5.54
CA PRO A 20 -3.36 14.71 -6.38
C PRO A 20 -3.51 16.19 -6.03
N ARG A 21 -4.05 16.98 -6.98
CA ARG A 21 -4.43 18.37 -6.74
C ARG A 21 -5.75 18.41 -5.98
N ASP A 22 -5.69 18.06 -4.72
CA ASP A 22 -6.82 17.97 -3.81
C ASP A 22 -6.36 18.45 -2.43
N GLU A 23 -6.95 19.54 -1.94
CA GLU A 23 -6.62 20.14 -0.64
C GLU A 23 -7.00 19.23 0.54
N SER A 24 -7.93 18.30 0.33
CA SER A 24 -8.34 17.33 1.35
C SER A 24 -7.43 16.09 1.42
N TRP A 25 -6.43 16.00 0.56
CA TRP A 25 -5.59 14.81 0.44
C TRP A 25 -4.86 14.46 1.74
N ASP A 26 -4.28 15.46 2.41
CA ASP A 26 -3.49 15.23 3.62
C ASP A 26 -4.37 14.70 4.76
N ALA A 27 -5.56 15.29 4.95
CA ALA A 27 -6.55 14.81 5.91
C ALA A 27 -7.04 13.39 5.59
N LEU A 28 -7.19 13.05 4.30
CA LEU A 28 -7.58 11.71 3.86
C LEU A 28 -6.49 10.67 4.14
N VAL A 29 -5.21 11.03 3.98
CA VAL A 29 -4.07 10.17 4.31
C VAL A 29 -3.95 10.00 5.83
N GLU A 30 -4.18 11.05 6.61
CA GLU A 30 -4.23 10.98 8.07
C GLU A 30 -5.37 10.06 8.56
N GLU A 31 -6.56 10.17 7.96
CA GLU A 31 -7.67 9.24 8.23
C GLU A 31 -7.26 7.79 7.96
N ALA A 32 -6.61 7.53 6.82
CA ALA A 32 -6.13 6.19 6.49
C ALA A 32 -5.14 5.64 7.53
N ALA A 33 -4.21 6.47 8.00
CA ALA A 33 -3.24 6.10 9.03
C ALA A 33 -3.93 5.76 10.36
N LEU A 34 -4.88 6.59 10.80
CA LEU A 34 -5.68 6.35 12.00
C LEU A 34 -6.45 5.02 11.90
N LYS A 35 -7.06 4.74 10.75
CA LYS A 35 -7.82 3.50 10.52
C LYS A 35 -6.94 2.25 10.50
N VAL A 36 -5.68 2.37 10.06
CA VAL A 36 -4.68 1.28 10.18
C VAL A 36 -4.33 1.02 11.64
N GLU A 37 -4.10 2.04 12.45
CA GLU A 37 -3.82 1.86 13.88
C GLU A 37 -5.02 1.29 14.65
N GLU A 38 -6.25 1.73 14.34
CA GLU A 38 -7.47 1.13 14.89
C GLU A 38 -7.61 -0.36 14.51
N ALA A 39 -7.26 -0.72 13.26
CA ALA A 39 -7.30 -2.10 12.79
C ALA A 39 -6.21 -2.96 13.44
N ARG A 40 -5.02 -2.39 13.66
CA ARG A 40 -3.89 -3.06 14.32
C ARG A 40 -4.27 -3.61 15.69
N GLY A 41 -5.04 -2.87 16.48
CA GLY A 41 -5.52 -3.32 17.80
C GLY A 41 -6.47 -4.53 17.76
N LYS A 42 -6.97 -4.92 16.58
CA LYS A 42 -7.92 -6.03 16.38
C LYS A 42 -7.26 -7.30 15.83
N ILE A 43 -5.96 -7.27 15.61
CA ILE A 43 -5.23 -8.33 14.91
C ILE A 43 -4.13 -8.87 15.82
N LEU A 44 -4.05 -10.21 15.90
CA LEU A 44 -2.91 -10.90 16.48
C LEU A 44 -1.90 -11.19 15.38
N PHE A 45 -0.67 -10.72 15.57
CA PHE A 45 0.42 -10.88 14.61
C PHE A 45 1.32 -12.05 15.02
N THR A 46 1.81 -12.76 14.01
CA THR A 46 2.89 -13.74 14.17
C THR A 46 4.24 -13.04 14.27
N GLU A 47 5.25 -13.73 14.79
CA GLU A 47 6.61 -13.20 14.91
C GLU A 47 7.15 -12.67 13.57
N LYS A 48 6.93 -13.41 12.48
CA LYS A 48 7.34 -13.03 11.12
C LYS A 48 6.62 -11.79 10.58
N GLN A 49 5.45 -11.46 11.14
CA GLN A 49 4.68 -10.27 10.79
C GLN A 49 5.07 -9.06 11.64
N LEU A 50 5.74 -9.27 12.78
CA LEU A 50 6.28 -8.22 13.63
C LEU A 50 7.72 -7.86 13.23
N HIS A 51 8.50 -8.88 12.85
CA HIS A 51 9.92 -8.79 12.55
C HIS A 51 10.20 -9.29 11.13
N HIS A 52 10.54 -8.37 10.25
CA HIS A 52 10.76 -8.67 8.84
C HIS A 52 11.80 -7.75 8.20
N GLY A 53 12.24 -8.05 6.98
CA GLY A 53 13.30 -7.30 6.30
C GLY A 53 13.00 -5.82 6.01
N ARG A 54 11.79 -5.34 6.30
CA ARG A 54 11.42 -3.91 6.21
C ARG A 54 11.55 -3.16 7.53
N GLY A 55 11.79 -3.85 8.65
CA GLY A 55 11.89 -3.30 10.01
C GLY A 55 11.07 -4.06 11.05
N ASP A 56 11.05 -3.53 12.27
CA ASP A 56 10.32 -4.07 13.42
C ASP A 56 8.99 -3.34 13.61
N PHE A 57 7.98 -3.74 12.85
CA PHE A 57 6.63 -3.22 12.96
C PHE A 57 5.62 -4.24 12.41
N PRO A 58 4.36 -4.24 12.90
CA PRO A 58 3.35 -5.17 12.39
C PRO A 58 3.00 -4.88 10.93
N ALA A 59 3.13 -5.89 10.07
CA ALA A 59 2.70 -5.80 8.68
C ALA A 59 1.98 -7.06 8.21
N LEU A 60 0.98 -6.85 7.36
CA LEU A 60 0.20 -7.91 6.72
C LEU A 60 0.12 -7.67 5.22
N SER A 61 0.34 -8.75 4.46
CA SER A 61 0.14 -8.76 3.02
C SER A 61 -1.32 -9.11 2.70
N MET A 62 -1.93 -8.44 1.73
CA MET A 62 -3.27 -8.74 1.18
C MET A 62 -3.25 -8.51 -0.33
N GLY A 63 -4.16 -9.16 -1.08
CA GLY A 63 -4.28 -9.01 -2.52
C GLY A 63 -3.55 -10.10 -3.29
N PHE A 64 -2.90 -9.75 -4.40
CA PHE A 64 -2.17 -10.70 -5.24
C PHE A 64 -0.68 -10.69 -4.94
N ALA A 65 -0.06 -11.87 -4.88
CA ALA A 65 1.38 -11.99 -4.71
C ALA A 65 1.99 -12.97 -5.72
N HIS A 66 3.16 -12.59 -6.23
CA HIS A 66 4.01 -13.34 -7.14
C HIS A 66 5.46 -13.26 -6.66
N GLY A 67 6.24 -14.34 -6.78
CA GLY A 67 7.59 -14.47 -6.20
C GLY A 67 7.69 -15.50 -5.08
N GLY A 68 8.85 -15.61 -4.44
CA GLY A 68 9.09 -16.58 -3.36
C GLY A 68 8.95 -18.05 -3.76
N GLY A 69 9.24 -18.39 -5.02
CA GLY A 69 9.10 -19.74 -5.57
C GLY A 69 7.74 -20.06 -6.20
N ARG A 70 6.78 -19.11 -6.19
CA ARG A 70 5.49 -19.28 -6.87
C ARG A 70 5.67 -19.29 -8.39
N LYS A 71 5.03 -20.25 -9.07
CA LYS A 71 5.01 -20.36 -10.55
C LYS A 71 3.97 -19.48 -11.24
N LYS A 72 2.96 -19.03 -10.49
CA LYS A 72 1.84 -18.22 -11.00
C LYS A 72 1.42 -17.19 -9.93
N PRO A 73 0.93 -16.01 -10.31
CA PRO A 73 0.32 -15.08 -9.37
C PRO A 73 -0.89 -15.73 -8.67
N GLY A 74 -1.09 -15.39 -7.40
CA GLY A 74 -2.24 -15.88 -6.64
C GLY A 74 -2.54 -15.02 -5.43
N ASN A 75 -3.76 -15.14 -4.93
CA ASN A 75 -4.21 -14.40 -3.76
C ASN A 75 -3.38 -14.75 -2.53
N VAL A 76 -3.08 -13.75 -1.71
CA VAL A 76 -2.55 -13.95 -0.36
C VAL A 76 -3.64 -14.60 0.48
N TYR A 77 -3.32 -15.76 1.03
CA TYR A 77 -4.25 -16.54 1.84
C TYR A 77 -4.15 -16.13 3.31
N HIS A 78 -5.31 -15.98 3.96
CA HIS A 78 -5.44 -15.77 5.40
C HIS A 78 -6.31 -16.86 5.99
N THR A 79 -5.79 -17.58 6.99
CA THR A 79 -6.54 -18.64 7.68
C THR A 79 -7.61 -18.08 8.63
N SER A 80 -7.35 -16.92 9.23
CA SER A 80 -8.28 -16.29 10.17
C SER A 80 -9.34 -15.48 9.43
N THR A 81 -10.60 -15.90 9.54
CA THR A 81 -11.75 -15.18 9.00
C THR A 81 -11.92 -13.80 9.66
N ALA A 82 -11.66 -13.69 10.97
CA ALA A 82 -11.72 -12.42 11.69
C ALA A 82 -10.70 -11.40 11.15
N VAL A 83 -9.46 -11.84 10.91
CA VAL A 83 -8.42 -10.97 10.32
C VAL A 83 -8.81 -10.59 8.89
N LEU A 84 -9.33 -11.53 8.10
CA LEU A 84 -9.80 -11.25 6.75
C LEU A 84 -10.91 -10.18 6.77
N THR A 85 -11.88 -10.27 7.67
CA THR A 85 -12.94 -9.27 7.84
C THR A 85 -12.37 -7.90 8.19
N VAL A 86 -11.43 -7.81 9.13
CA VAL A 86 -10.80 -6.53 9.50
C VAL A 86 -10.12 -5.88 8.29
N ILE A 87 -9.33 -6.65 7.52
CA ILE A 87 -8.60 -6.10 6.38
C ILE A 87 -9.55 -5.74 5.23
N THR A 88 -10.56 -6.56 4.92
CA THR A 88 -11.51 -6.25 3.84
C THR A 88 -12.37 -5.03 4.16
N THR A 89 -12.78 -4.87 5.43
CA THR A 89 -13.45 -3.64 5.88
C THR A 89 -12.53 -2.43 5.77
N LEU A 90 -11.26 -2.55 6.17
CA LEU A 90 -10.28 -1.47 6.07
C LEU A 90 -10.10 -1.01 4.61
N LEU A 91 -9.95 -1.96 3.67
CA LEU A 91 -9.78 -1.67 2.25
C LEU A 91 -11.06 -1.12 1.58
N ALA A 92 -12.23 -1.35 2.17
CA ALA A 92 -13.49 -0.80 1.69
C ALA A 92 -13.69 0.67 2.08
N LEU A 93 -12.87 1.23 2.97
CA LEU A 93 -12.95 2.63 3.36
C LEU A 93 -12.59 3.56 2.21
N HIS A 94 -13.26 4.72 2.17
CA HIS A 94 -13.11 5.69 1.09
C HIS A 94 -11.67 6.19 0.94
N CYS A 95 -10.96 6.42 2.05
CA CYS A 95 -9.57 6.86 2.06
C CYS A 95 -8.65 5.88 1.31
N PHE A 96 -8.77 4.57 1.56
CA PHE A 96 -7.97 3.55 0.84
C PHE A 96 -8.34 3.43 -0.63
N GLN A 97 -9.63 3.54 -0.97
CA GLN A 97 -10.06 3.54 -2.37
C GLN A 97 -9.52 4.75 -3.14
N ARG A 98 -9.51 5.93 -2.52
CA ARG A 98 -8.95 7.17 -3.09
C ARG A 98 -7.43 7.07 -3.27
N ILE A 99 -6.72 6.55 -2.28
CA ILE A 99 -5.27 6.34 -2.36
C ILE A 99 -4.92 5.36 -3.49
N ALA A 100 -5.61 4.22 -3.55
CA ALA A 100 -5.43 3.25 -4.62
C ALA A 100 -5.80 3.84 -6.00
N GLY A 101 -6.87 4.63 -6.07
CA GLY A 101 -7.28 5.33 -7.28
C GLY A 101 -6.22 6.29 -7.81
N PHE A 102 -5.55 7.05 -6.93
CA PHE A 102 -4.46 7.93 -7.32
C PHE A 102 -3.26 7.14 -7.89
N ALA A 103 -2.96 5.96 -7.34
CA ALA A 103 -1.90 5.09 -7.84
C ALA A 103 -2.21 4.49 -9.23
N ASN A 104 -3.48 4.17 -9.48
CA ASN A 104 -3.94 3.54 -10.73
C ASN A 104 -4.34 4.56 -11.82
N GLY A 105 -4.42 5.85 -11.48
CA GLY A 105 -4.77 6.91 -12.42
C GLY A 105 -3.72 7.09 -13.52
N LYS A 106 -4.18 7.43 -14.74
CA LYS A 106 -3.29 7.78 -15.85
C LYS A 106 -2.47 9.03 -15.49
N ARG A 107 -1.14 8.93 -15.60
CA ARG A 107 -0.22 10.06 -15.46
C ARG A 107 0.50 10.28 -16.78
N THR A 108 0.32 11.45 -17.38
CA THR A 108 1.11 11.91 -18.52
C THR A 108 2.30 12.71 -17.99
N PHE A 109 3.50 12.37 -18.45
CA PHE A 109 4.74 13.05 -18.07
C PHE A 109 5.23 13.88 -19.25
N SER A 110 5.64 15.11 -18.98
CA SER A 110 6.48 15.89 -19.88
C SER A 110 7.83 15.99 -19.17
N ALA A 111 8.89 15.49 -19.81
CA ALA A 111 10.24 15.69 -19.32
C ALA A 111 10.56 17.19 -19.38
N CYS A 112 11.08 17.74 -18.27
CA CYS A 112 11.66 19.09 -18.27
C CYS A 112 12.96 19.12 -19.09
#